data_AF-A0A5N6VJA4-F1
#
_entry.id   AF-A0A5N6VJA4-F1
#
_cell.length_a   1.000
_cell.length_b   1.000
_cell.length_c   1.000
_cell.angle_alpha   90.00
_cell.angle_beta   90.00
_cell.angle_gamma   90.00
#
_symmetry.space_group_name_H-M   'P 1'
#
loop_
_entity.id
_entity.type
_entity.pdbx_description
1 polymer ?
#
loop_
_entity_poly.entity_id
_entity_poly.type
_entity_poly.pdbx_seq_one_letter_code
_entity_poly.pdbx_strand_id
1 'polypeptide(L)'
;MMPSSDHGSSLMDVLHTIDEKQETLVDNELYSPTKVTYPEGGHDAWLVVLGAWCGLTASLGIYNTAGVFEVVVSKVLLPEYSQSTIGWIFSVYAFVNWVCGVQVGPTFDAMGPRALIIAGMVCTLIGIFALSVCTEYYQIFLSFSILMGIGSSLLLTLSMGCVVYWFMERRGLASGMVFIGGSFGGVIFPLIDPISPLSSRLGMVNLYSCICTARTLHYQRNIVLKQNSTAQRSKNNVHRSHGKKALTGSAAVAYQFLAILNAASCVGRYMAGDLVDRLGRYNTLIVSLFLCTVSVLYNPALLIVFIILFRLCSGLNTSLIPICLGQLCETHDYGRYYASCFTVVAFGVLASIPIAGSLLNAVEATGKEKYWGTVLFSGLSYVAFLLCFLWIRIKVKGWDWRIKW
;
A
#
# COMPACT_ATOMS: atom_id res chain seq x y z
N MET A 1 -40.32 -35.41 70.96
CA MET A 1 -39.83 -34.17 70.31
C MET A 1 -39.56 -34.51 68.85
N MET A 2 -40.37 -33.98 67.95
CA MET A 2 -40.26 -34.17 66.49
C MET A 2 -39.02 -33.45 65.94
N PRO A 3 -38.35 -33.96 64.89
CA PRO A 3 -37.32 -33.23 64.19
C PRO A 3 -37.97 -32.25 63.20
N SER A 4 -37.70 -30.97 63.37
CA SER A 4 -38.17 -29.88 62.52
C SER A 4 -37.33 -29.77 61.24
N SER A 5 -37.99 -30.05 60.11
CA SER A 5 -37.87 -29.39 58.79
C SER A 5 -36.52 -28.85 58.33
N ASP A 6 -35.74 -29.70 57.64
CA ASP A 6 -34.53 -29.31 56.88
C ASP A 6 -34.69 -29.50 55.36
N HIS A 7 -35.92 -29.74 54.88
CA HIS A 7 -36.19 -30.00 53.45
C HIS A 7 -36.37 -28.74 52.59
N GLY A 8 -36.39 -27.55 53.20
CA GLY A 8 -36.60 -26.28 52.49
C GLY A 8 -35.34 -25.72 51.80
N SER A 9 -34.16 -25.87 52.42
CA SER A 9 -32.93 -25.28 51.86
C SER A 9 -32.42 -26.05 50.64
N SER A 10 -32.47 -27.39 50.69
CA SER A 10 -32.00 -28.24 49.60
C SER A 10 -32.80 -28.07 48.31
N LEU A 11 -34.09 -27.73 48.38
CA LEU A 11 -34.91 -27.49 47.19
C LEU A 11 -34.61 -26.11 46.58
N MET A 12 -34.39 -25.09 47.42
CA MET A 12 -34.04 -23.74 46.96
C MET A 12 -32.63 -23.71 46.35
N ASP A 13 -31.68 -24.47 46.89
CA ASP A 13 -30.33 -24.61 46.31
C ASP A 13 -30.39 -25.30 44.94
N VAL A 14 -31.24 -26.32 44.78
CA VAL A 14 -31.45 -26.99 43.50
C VAL A 14 -32.14 -26.06 42.49
N LEU A 15 -33.13 -25.27 42.91
CA LEU A 15 -33.79 -24.28 42.05
C LEU A 15 -32.83 -23.17 41.63
N HIS A 16 -32.00 -22.66 42.53
CA HIS A 16 -30.95 -21.68 42.19
C HIS A 16 -29.92 -22.26 41.22
N THR A 17 -29.52 -23.53 41.39
CA THR A 17 -28.57 -24.18 40.48
C THR A 17 -29.18 -24.43 39.10
N ILE A 18 -30.50 -24.65 39.02
CA ILE A 18 -31.22 -24.81 37.75
C ILE A 18 -31.39 -23.45 37.05
N ASP A 19 -31.73 -22.39 37.79
CA ASP A 19 -31.80 -21.02 37.24
C ASP A 19 -30.44 -20.54 36.76
N GLU A 20 -29.36 -20.76 37.52
CA GLU A 20 -27.99 -20.38 37.13
C GLU A 20 -27.52 -21.19 35.90
N LYS A 21 -27.91 -22.46 35.79
CA LYS A 21 -27.68 -23.28 34.59
C LYS A 21 -28.55 -22.85 33.40
N GLN A 22 -29.78 -22.40 33.62
CA GLN A 22 -30.63 -21.88 32.56
C GLN A 22 -30.16 -20.50 32.09
N GLU A 23 -29.76 -19.59 32.98
CA GLU A 23 -29.12 -18.32 32.63
C GLU A 23 -27.83 -18.55 31.84
N THR A 24 -26.94 -19.44 32.29
CA THR A 24 -25.69 -19.73 31.55
C THR A 24 -25.90 -20.45 30.22
N LEU A 25 -26.99 -21.21 30.04
CA LEU A 25 -27.36 -21.79 28.74
C LEU A 25 -28.01 -20.78 27.81
N VAL A 26 -28.87 -19.89 28.34
CA VAL A 26 -29.51 -18.79 27.58
C VAL A 26 -28.47 -17.75 27.17
N ASP A 27 -27.50 -17.40 28.02
CA ASP A 27 -26.41 -16.48 27.69
C ASP A 27 -25.45 -17.07 26.64
N ASN A 28 -25.21 -18.38 26.66
CA ASN A 28 -24.37 -19.05 25.66
C ASN A 28 -25.08 -19.27 24.32
N GLU A 29 -26.41 -19.42 24.28
CA GLU A 29 -27.17 -19.48 23.02
C GLU A 29 -27.44 -18.08 22.44
N LEU A 30 -27.58 -17.04 23.28
CA LEU A 30 -27.82 -15.67 22.82
C LEU A 30 -26.53 -14.91 22.43
N TYR A 31 -25.36 -15.36 22.90
CA TYR A 31 -24.04 -14.84 22.51
C TYR A 31 -23.18 -15.91 21.83
N SER A 32 -23.64 -16.45 20.69
CA SER A 32 -22.69 -16.93 19.68
C SER A 32 -22.10 -15.66 19.04
N PRO A 33 -20.82 -15.29 19.25
CA PRO A 33 -20.22 -14.21 18.48
C PRO A 33 -20.34 -14.61 17.02
N THR A 34 -21.18 -13.89 16.26
CA THR A 34 -21.45 -14.16 14.84
C THR A 34 -20.11 -14.29 14.15
N LYS A 35 -19.69 -15.52 13.86
CA LYS A 35 -18.33 -15.78 13.36
C LYS A 35 -18.25 -15.08 12.01
N VAL A 36 -17.54 -13.96 11.96
CA VAL A 36 -17.40 -13.17 10.73
C VAL A 36 -16.76 -14.08 9.69
N THR A 37 -17.55 -14.48 8.71
CA THR A 37 -17.15 -15.43 7.68
C THR A 37 -16.70 -14.66 6.45
N TYR A 38 -15.50 -14.98 5.96
CA TYR A 38 -14.90 -14.33 4.80
C TYR A 38 -15.08 -15.21 3.57
N PRO A 39 -15.36 -14.64 2.38
CA PRO A 39 -15.51 -15.42 1.14
C PRO A 39 -14.25 -16.19 0.73
N GLU A 40 -13.05 -15.73 1.13
CA GLU A 40 -11.73 -16.33 0.86
C GLU A 40 -11.41 -16.60 -0.62
N GLY A 41 -12.23 -16.09 -1.55
CA GLY A 41 -12.11 -16.32 -2.97
C GLY A 41 -13.43 -16.14 -3.73
N GLY A 42 -13.49 -16.73 -4.93
CA GLY A 42 -14.59 -16.54 -5.88
C GLY A 42 -14.33 -15.42 -6.88
N HIS A 43 -15.09 -15.43 -7.98
CA HIS A 43 -14.95 -14.47 -9.07
C HIS A 43 -15.03 -13.03 -8.57
N ASP A 44 -15.95 -12.75 -7.64
CA ASP A 44 -16.19 -11.40 -7.13
C ASP A 44 -15.07 -10.90 -6.21
N ALA A 45 -14.48 -11.78 -5.39
CA ALA A 45 -13.32 -11.45 -4.56
C ALA A 45 -12.09 -11.12 -5.42
N TRP A 46 -11.85 -11.91 -6.47
CA TRP A 46 -10.74 -11.67 -7.40
C TRP A 46 -10.97 -10.46 -8.30
N LEU A 47 -12.22 -10.16 -8.62
CA LEU A 47 -12.59 -8.90 -9.25
C LEU A 47 -12.23 -7.72 -8.33
N VAL A 48 -12.58 -7.74 -7.04
CA VAL A 48 -12.18 -6.66 -6.10
C VAL A 48 -10.68 -6.47 -6.09
N VAL A 49 -9.92 -7.57 -6.05
CA VAL A 49 -8.46 -7.53 -6.17
C VAL A 49 -8.02 -6.84 -7.47
N LEU A 50 -8.63 -7.17 -8.61
CA LEU A 50 -8.34 -6.51 -9.88
C LEU A 50 -8.70 -5.01 -9.87
N GLY A 51 -9.84 -4.64 -9.29
CA GLY A 51 -10.25 -3.24 -9.13
C GLY A 51 -9.28 -2.45 -8.26
N ALA A 52 -8.90 -3.01 -7.11
CA ALA A 52 -7.91 -2.42 -6.20
C ALA A 52 -6.51 -2.33 -6.84
N TRP A 53 -6.13 -3.34 -7.63
CA TRP A 53 -4.90 -3.34 -8.42
C TRP A 53 -4.86 -2.18 -9.42
N CYS A 54 -5.98 -1.92 -10.12
CA CYS A 54 -6.09 -0.77 -11.02
C CYS A 54 -6.02 0.56 -10.25
N GLY A 55 -6.69 0.66 -9.11
CA GLY A 55 -6.66 1.86 -8.26
C GLY A 55 -5.24 2.17 -7.75
N LEU A 56 -4.49 1.14 -7.36
CA LEU A 56 -3.07 1.27 -6.99
C LEU A 56 -2.15 1.57 -8.16
N THR A 57 -2.47 1.06 -9.35
CA THR A 57 -1.74 1.43 -10.56
C THR A 57 -1.88 2.93 -10.82
N ALA A 58 -3.09 3.48 -10.70
CA ALA A 58 -3.34 4.91 -10.92
C ALA A 58 -2.73 5.83 -9.84
N SER A 59 -2.70 5.37 -8.59
CA SER A 59 -2.20 6.16 -7.44
C SER A 59 -0.72 5.87 -7.15
N LEU A 60 -0.43 4.69 -6.59
CA LEU A 60 0.93 4.28 -6.20
C LEU A 60 1.86 4.12 -7.40
N GLY A 61 1.33 3.90 -8.61
CA GLY A 61 2.11 3.94 -9.84
C GLY A 61 2.71 5.31 -10.12
N ILE A 62 1.92 6.39 -10.01
CA ILE A 62 2.41 7.75 -10.18
C ILE A 62 3.46 8.07 -9.11
N TYR A 63 3.17 7.69 -7.87
CA TYR A 63 4.11 7.81 -6.75
C TYR A 63 5.46 7.14 -7.02
N ASN A 64 5.45 5.90 -7.53
CA ASN A 64 6.68 5.18 -7.88
C ASN A 64 7.42 5.76 -9.10
N THR A 65 6.79 6.67 -9.84
CA THR A 65 7.40 7.41 -10.96
C THR A 65 7.74 8.86 -10.65
N ALA A 66 7.47 9.34 -9.44
CA ALA A 66 7.66 10.74 -9.07
C ALA A 66 9.08 11.24 -9.40
N GLY A 67 10.12 10.44 -9.15
CA GLY A 67 11.51 10.83 -9.47
C GLY A 67 11.79 11.01 -10.97
N VAL A 68 11.06 10.34 -11.86
CA VAL A 68 11.16 10.60 -13.32
C VAL A 68 10.53 11.93 -13.65
N PHE A 69 9.33 12.20 -13.11
CA PHE A 69 8.67 13.49 -13.28
C PHE A 69 9.53 14.63 -12.71
N GLU A 70 10.22 14.41 -11.59
CA GLU A 70 11.13 15.40 -11.00
C GLU A 70 12.27 15.78 -11.94
N VAL A 71 12.91 14.79 -12.57
CA VAL A 71 13.98 15.05 -13.54
C VAL A 71 13.43 15.77 -14.78
N VAL A 72 12.24 15.39 -15.26
CA VAL A 72 11.60 16.05 -16.41
C VAL A 72 11.24 17.49 -16.07
N VAL A 73 10.59 17.73 -14.93
CA VAL A 73 10.22 19.07 -14.46
C VAL A 73 11.48 19.93 -14.28
N SER A 74 12.54 19.39 -13.67
CA SER A 74 13.77 20.14 -13.45
C SER A 74 14.57 20.44 -14.71
N LYS A 75 14.57 19.57 -15.72
CA LYS A 75 15.39 19.78 -16.92
C LYS A 75 14.66 20.48 -18.05
N VAL A 76 13.34 20.33 -18.12
CA VAL A 76 12.55 20.76 -19.28
C VAL A 76 11.58 21.88 -18.93
N LEU A 77 10.83 21.78 -17.83
CA LEU A 77 9.77 22.76 -17.52
C LEU A 77 10.30 23.95 -16.70
N LEU A 78 11.11 23.68 -15.66
CA LEU A 78 11.54 24.67 -14.67
C LEU A 78 13.08 24.64 -14.49
N PRO A 79 13.89 24.89 -15.54
CA PRO A 79 15.34 24.80 -15.46
C PRO A 79 15.99 25.85 -14.54
N GLU A 80 15.30 26.95 -14.27
CA GLU A 80 15.80 28.06 -13.45
C GLU A 80 15.67 27.79 -11.94
N TYR A 81 14.87 26.80 -11.54
CA TYR A 81 14.62 26.48 -10.14
C TYR A 81 15.63 25.47 -9.58
N SER A 82 15.97 25.62 -8.30
CA SER A 82 16.85 24.68 -7.62
C SER A 82 16.21 23.29 -7.49
N GLN A 83 17.05 22.23 -7.49
CA GLN A 83 16.60 20.84 -7.25
C GLN A 83 15.84 20.69 -5.92
N SER A 84 16.27 21.38 -4.86
CA SER A 84 15.56 21.37 -3.57
C SER A 84 14.17 22.02 -3.65
N THR A 85 14.02 23.09 -4.44
CA THR A 85 12.72 23.76 -4.62
C THR A 85 11.76 22.85 -5.38
N ILE A 86 12.22 22.22 -6.46
CA ILE A 86 11.40 21.29 -7.24
C ILE A 86 11.07 20.03 -6.42
N GLY A 87 12.00 19.55 -5.60
CA GLY A 87 11.79 18.42 -4.69
C GLY A 87 10.59 18.60 -3.76
N TRP A 88 10.23 19.84 -3.39
CA TRP A 88 9.04 20.10 -2.58
C TRP A 88 7.73 19.70 -3.28
N ILE A 89 7.63 19.83 -4.61
CA ILE A 89 6.44 19.40 -5.36
C ILE A 89 6.18 17.91 -5.11
N PHE A 90 7.20 17.08 -5.25
CA PHE A 90 7.08 15.63 -5.12
C PHE A 90 6.99 15.18 -3.65
N SER A 91 7.63 15.90 -2.74
CA SER A 91 7.54 15.66 -1.29
C SER A 91 6.16 15.96 -0.75
N VAL A 92 5.57 17.08 -1.17
CA VAL A 92 4.21 17.46 -0.75
C VAL A 92 3.20 16.52 -1.37
N TYR A 93 3.37 16.12 -2.65
CA TYR A 93 2.55 15.06 -3.24
C TYR A 93 2.56 13.80 -2.39
N ALA A 94 3.76 13.35 -2.01
CA ALA A 94 3.94 12.16 -1.21
C ALA A 94 3.36 12.30 0.20
N PHE A 95 3.54 13.46 0.84
CA PHE A 95 2.95 13.80 2.13
C PHE A 95 1.42 13.77 2.08
N VAL A 96 0.80 14.46 1.12
CA VAL A 96 -0.67 14.50 0.96
C VAL A 96 -1.21 13.09 0.73
N ASN A 97 -0.51 12.25 -0.05
CA ASN A 97 -0.90 10.86 -0.31
C ASN A 97 -1.04 10.04 0.97
N TRP A 98 -0.14 10.24 1.96
CA TRP A 98 -0.15 9.51 3.22
C TRP A 98 -0.98 10.18 4.32
N VAL A 99 -0.97 11.52 4.42
CA VAL A 99 -1.64 12.25 5.50
C VAL A 99 -3.16 12.25 5.35
N CYS A 100 -3.68 12.34 4.11
CA CYS A 100 -5.12 12.37 3.88
C CYS A 100 -5.78 11.04 4.26
N GLY A 101 -5.03 9.92 4.24
CA GLY A 101 -5.51 8.59 4.58
C GLY A 101 -6.17 8.49 5.96
N VAL A 102 -5.76 9.33 6.93
CA VAL A 102 -6.34 9.36 8.29
C VAL A 102 -7.83 9.70 8.30
N GLN A 103 -8.27 10.58 7.39
CA GLN A 103 -9.67 10.96 7.28
C GLN A 103 -10.45 10.01 6.38
N VAL A 104 -9.78 9.39 5.40
CA VAL A 104 -10.45 8.47 4.46
C VAL A 104 -11.05 7.26 5.16
N GLY A 105 -10.40 6.73 6.21
CA GLY A 105 -10.91 5.60 6.99
C GLY A 105 -12.29 5.86 7.63
N PRO A 106 -12.42 6.85 8.53
CA PRO A 106 -13.71 7.19 9.12
C PRO A 106 -14.79 7.57 8.11
N THR A 107 -14.42 8.28 7.03
CA THR A 107 -15.39 8.61 5.98
C THR A 107 -15.83 7.38 5.19
N PHE A 108 -14.92 6.42 4.97
CA PHE A 108 -15.23 5.13 4.35
C PHE A 108 -16.23 4.34 5.19
N ASP A 109 -16.04 4.31 6.51
CA ASP A 109 -16.93 3.62 7.43
C ASP A 109 -18.34 4.26 7.45
N ALA A 110 -18.43 5.59 7.32
CA ALA A 110 -19.69 6.33 7.39
C ALA A 110 -20.51 6.35 6.07
N MET A 111 -19.85 6.54 4.93
CA MET A 111 -20.53 6.74 3.63
C MET A 111 -20.32 5.58 2.65
N GLY A 112 -19.48 4.61 3.01
CA GLY A 112 -19.07 3.52 2.16
C GLY A 112 -18.04 3.93 1.09
N PRO A 113 -17.51 2.94 0.33
CA PRO A 113 -16.42 3.16 -0.61
C PRO A 113 -16.72 4.10 -1.80
N ARG A 114 -17.97 4.16 -2.25
CA ARG A 114 -18.28 4.58 -3.63
C ARG A 114 -18.04 6.04 -3.91
N ALA A 115 -18.60 6.90 -3.06
CA ALA A 115 -18.46 8.34 -3.22
C ALA A 115 -16.98 8.73 -3.16
N LEU A 116 -16.22 8.07 -2.28
CA LEU A 116 -14.79 8.30 -2.10
C LEU A 116 -13.96 7.82 -3.29
N ILE A 117 -14.28 6.67 -3.88
CA ILE A 117 -13.60 6.19 -5.10
C ILE A 117 -13.88 7.15 -6.25
N ILE A 118 -15.13 7.54 -6.47
CA ILE A 118 -15.50 8.46 -7.55
C ILE A 118 -14.81 9.81 -7.34
N ALA A 119 -14.84 10.36 -6.12
CA ALA A 119 -14.14 11.60 -5.78
C ALA A 119 -12.64 11.48 -6.04
N GLY A 120 -12.02 10.38 -5.61
CA GLY A 120 -10.59 10.10 -5.82
C GLY A 120 -10.22 10.03 -7.30
N MET A 121 -11.04 9.35 -8.10
CA MET A 121 -10.87 9.28 -9.55
C MET A 121 -10.97 10.64 -10.22
N VAL A 122 -12.03 11.40 -9.91
CA VAL A 122 -12.27 12.72 -10.49
C VAL A 122 -11.13 13.67 -10.12
N CYS A 123 -10.73 13.72 -8.85
CA CYS A 123 -9.60 14.54 -8.40
C CYS A 123 -8.30 14.15 -9.09
N THR A 124 -8.00 12.84 -9.19
CA THR A 124 -6.78 12.36 -9.86
C THR A 124 -6.77 12.72 -11.35
N LEU A 125 -7.90 12.57 -12.04
CA LEU A 125 -8.02 12.90 -13.46
C LEU A 125 -7.89 14.40 -13.70
N ILE A 126 -8.62 15.23 -12.95
CA ILE A 126 -8.51 16.68 -13.07
C ILE A 126 -7.06 17.10 -12.77
N GLY A 127 -6.41 16.52 -11.76
CA GLY A 127 -5.00 16.74 -11.47
C GLY A 127 -4.10 16.46 -12.68
N ILE A 128 -4.19 15.27 -13.27
CA ILE A 128 -3.34 14.88 -14.42
C ILE A 128 -3.61 15.74 -15.65
N PHE A 129 -4.87 16.07 -15.94
CA PHE A 129 -5.22 16.93 -17.07
C PHE A 129 -4.80 18.38 -16.84
N ALA A 130 -4.97 18.91 -15.64
CA ALA A 130 -4.50 20.25 -15.29
C ALA A 130 -2.97 20.35 -15.42
N LEU A 131 -2.23 19.32 -14.99
CA LEU A 131 -0.78 19.25 -15.10
C LEU A 131 -0.29 19.46 -16.54
N SER A 132 -1.10 19.08 -17.52
CA SER A 132 -0.78 19.20 -18.95
C SER A 132 -0.62 20.60 -19.48
N VAL A 133 -1.33 21.54 -18.85
CA VAL A 133 -1.35 22.95 -19.23
C VAL A 133 -0.53 23.79 -18.27
N CYS A 134 0.04 23.18 -17.21
CA CYS A 134 0.85 23.89 -16.23
C CYS A 134 2.24 24.21 -16.80
N THR A 135 2.59 25.50 -16.76
CA THR A 135 3.94 25.98 -17.13
C THR A 135 4.69 26.55 -15.94
N GLU A 136 3.97 26.99 -14.90
CA GLU A 136 4.53 27.66 -13.73
C GLU A 136 4.65 26.74 -12.51
N TYR A 137 5.61 27.03 -11.63
CA TYR A 137 5.85 26.26 -10.39
C TYR A 137 4.58 26.08 -9.54
N TYR A 138 3.84 27.16 -9.27
CA TYR A 138 2.65 27.09 -8.41
C TYR A 138 1.52 26.27 -9.05
N GLN A 139 1.40 26.28 -10.39
CA GLN A 139 0.39 25.53 -11.12
C GLN A 139 0.66 24.03 -11.01
N ILE A 140 1.92 23.64 -11.23
CA ILE A 140 2.38 22.26 -11.06
C ILE A 140 2.20 21.82 -9.60
N PHE A 141 2.55 22.66 -8.63
CA PHE A 141 2.41 22.37 -7.20
C PHE A 141 0.94 22.10 -6.82
N LEU A 142 0.00 22.97 -7.21
CA LEU A 142 -1.42 22.81 -6.89
C LEU A 142 -2.03 21.58 -7.60
N SER A 143 -1.70 21.38 -8.87
CA SER A 143 -2.24 20.30 -9.69
C SER A 143 -1.68 18.92 -9.30
N PHE A 144 -0.35 18.80 -9.20
CA PHE A 144 0.34 17.55 -8.92
C PHE A 144 0.35 17.21 -7.43
N SER A 145 0.72 18.16 -6.57
CA SER A 145 0.94 17.86 -5.15
C SER A 145 -0.35 17.81 -4.36
N ILE A 146 -1.23 18.80 -4.56
CA ILE A 146 -2.46 18.90 -3.77
C ILE A 146 -3.58 18.08 -4.41
N LEU A 147 -4.03 18.47 -5.61
CA LEU A 147 -5.23 17.89 -6.21
C LEU A 147 -5.05 16.40 -6.53
N MET A 148 -3.97 16.05 -7.22
CA MET A 148 -3.66 14.66 -7.53
C MET A 148 -3.21 13.87 -6.29
N GLY A 149 -2.58 14.53 -5.30
CA GLY A 149 -2.23 13.92 -4.01
C GLY A 149 -3.47 13.45 -3.24
N ILE A 150 -4.49 14.31 -3.10
CA ILE A 150 -5.77 13.98 -2.46
C ILE A 150 -6.46 12.83 -3.21
N GLY A 151 -6.52 12.93 -4.54
CA GLY A 151 -7.11 11.88 -5.38
C GLY A 151 -6.40 10.53 -5.23
N SER A 152 -5.07 10.55 -5.21
CA SER A 152 -4.23 9.35 -5.04
C SER A 152 -4.41 8.74 -3.66
N SER A 153 -4.52 9.56 -2.60
CA SER A 153 -4.72 9.10 -1.22
C SER A 153 -6.03 8.35 -1.04
N LEU A 154 -7.11 8.90 -1.62
CA LEU A 154 -8.43 8.25 -1.65
C LEU A 154 -8.33 6.89 -2.34
N LEU A 155 -7.78 6.84 -3.56
CA LEU A 155 -7.67 5.59 -4.31
C LEU A 155 -6.79 4.56 -3.59
N LEU A 156 -5.66 4.96 -3.01
CA LEU A 156 -4.74 4.11 -2.27
C LEU A 156 -5.43 3.46 -1.06
N THR A 157 -6.02 4.27 -0.20
CA THR A 157 -6.62 3.81 1.06
C THR A 157 -7.83 2.90 0.82
N LEU A 158 -8.68 3.27 -0.14
CA LEU A 158 -9.90 2.53 -0.47
C LEU A 158 -9.59 1.19 -1.16
N SER A 159 -8.59 1.18 -2.04
CA SER A 159 -8.14 -0.06 -2.71
C SER A 159 -7.63 -1.07 -1.69
N MET A 160 -6.92 -0.61 -0.66
CA MET A 160 -6.44 -1.47 0.42
C MET A 160 -7.56 -1.92 1.37
N GLY A 161 -8.46 -1.01 1.76
CA GLY A 161 -9.56 -1.30 2.66
C GLY A 161 -10.53 -2.35 2.11
N CYS A 162 -10.88 -2.27 0.83
CA CYS A 162 -11.81 -3.19 0.20
C CYS A 162 -11.36 -4.66 0.26
N VAL A 163 -10.05 -4.95 0.12
CA VAL A 163 -9.53 -6.33 0.06
C VAL A 163 -9.72 -7.07 1.38
N VAL A 164 -9.65 -6.34 2.50
CA VAL A 164 -9.72 -6.91 3.86
C VAL A 164 -11.07 -7.53 4.17
N TYR A 165 -12.14 -7.06 3.52
CA TYR A 165 -13.49 -7.62 3.70
C TYR A 165 -13.70 -8.94 2.96
N TRP A 166 -12.80 -9.31 2.04
CA TRP A 166 -12.94 -10.52 1.20
C TRP A 166 -12.02 -11.66 1.61
N PHE A 167 -10.87 -11.34 2.22
CA PHE A 167 -9.83 -12.30 2.53
C PHE A 167 -9.29 -12.08 3.96
N MET A 168 -9.28 -13.15 4.76
CA MET A 168 -8.58 -13.23 6.04
C MET A 168 -7.42 -14.22 6.00
N GLU A 169 -7.68 -15.48 5.64
CA GLU A 169 -6.63 -16.50 5.56
C GLU A 169 -5.66 -16.18 4.42
N ARG A 170 -6.18 -15.80 3.25
CA ARG A 170 -5.35 -15.47 2.06
C ARG A 170 -5.03 -13.99 1.92
N ARG A 171 -5.21 -13.22 2.99
CA ARG A 171 -5.08 -11.75 2.98
C ARG A 171 -3.72 -11.28 2.50
N GLY A 172 -2.64 -11.93 2.93
CA GLY A 172 -1.28 -11.58 2.52
C GLY A 172 -1.08 -11.68 1.00
N LEU A 173 -1.56 -12.77 0.40
CA LEU A 173 -1.47 -13.02 -1.04
C LEU A 173 -2.36 -12.05 -1.85
N ALA A 174 -3.59 -11.81 -1.39
CA ALA A 174 -4.50 -10.85 -2.02
C ALA A 174 -3.94 -9.42 -1.96
N SER A 175 -3.47 -8.97 -0.79
CA SER A 175 -2.83 -7.65 -0.62
C SER A 175 -1.55 -7.54 -1.44
N GLY A 176 -0.72 -8.58 -1.49
CA GLY A 176 0.49 -8.64 -2.31
C GLY A 176 0.17 -8.42 -3.79
N MET A 177 -0.82 -9.13 -4.33
CA MET A 177 -1.29 -8.93 -5.70
C MET A 177 -1.75 -7.51 -5.95
N VAL A 178 -2.58 -6.95 -5.08
CA VAL A 178 -3.07 -5.57 -5.19
C VAL A 178 -1.90 -4.57 -5.22
N PHE A 179 -0.90 -4.74 -4.35
CA PHE A 179 0.32 -3.93 -4.35
C PHE A 179 1.17 -4.04 -5.63
N ILE A 180 1.12 -5.16 -6.37
CA ILE A 180 1.82 -5.28 -7.66
C ILE A 180 1.35 -4.17 -8.62
N GLY A 181 0.09 -3.74 -8.56
CA GLY A 181 -0.44 -2.68 -9.41
C GLY A 181 0.35 -1.38 -9.32
N GLY A 182 0.72 -0.96 -8.11
CA GLY A 182 1.56 0.22 -7.93
C GLY A 182 2.96 0.09 -8.52
N SER A 183 3.57 -1.10 -8.44
CA SER A 183 4.89 -1.33 -9.09
C SER A 183 4.75 -1.43 -10.61
N PHE A 184 3.67 -2.02 -11.09
CA PHE A 184 3.33 -2.10 -12.51
C PHE A 184 3.15 -0.72 -13.14
N GLY A 185 2.42 0.20 -12.49
CA GLY A 185 2.34 1.60 -12.91
C GLY A 185 3.71 2.27 -12.94
N GLY A 186 4.56 1.98 -11.96
CA GLY A 186 5.96 2.39 -11.92
C GLY A 186 6.81 1.92 -13.11
N VAL A 187 6.48 0.77 -13.70
CA VAL A 187 7.13 0.26 -14.93
C VAL A 187 6.53 0.91 -16.18
N ILE A 188 5.20 0.99 -16.24
CA ILE A 188 4.50 1.42 -17.46
C ILE A 188 4.60 2.92 -17.68
N PHE A 189 4.40 3.74 -16.65
CA PHE A 189 4.33 5.20 -16.84
C PHE A 189 5.61 5.82 -17.39
N PRO A 190 6.84 5.42 -17.00
CA PRO A 190 8.06 5.95 -17.63
C PRO A 190 8.28 5.44 -19.06
N LEU A 191 7.72 4.27 -19.41
CA LEU A 191 7.81 3.68 -20.76
C LEU A 191 6.77 4.28 -21.73
N ILE A 192 5.71 4.91 -21.21
CA ILE A 192 4.78 5.70 -22.01
C ILE A 192 5.45 7.05 -22.27
N ASP A 193 6.22 7.07 -23.35
CA ASP A 193 6.85 8.21 -24.04
C ASP A 193 6.68 9.60 -23.35
N PRO A 194 7.71 10.10 -22.63
CA PRO A 194 7.65 11.35 -21.85
C PRO A 194 7.44 12.64 -22.64
N ILE A 195 7.50 12.59 -23.99
CA ILE A 195 7.63 13.78 -24.86
C ILE A 195 6.33 14.10 -25.64
N SER A 196 5.39 13.17 -25.76
CA SER A 196 4.03 13.46 -26.27
C SER A 196 3.14 13.97 -25.13
N PRO A 197 2.05 14.75 -25.36
CA PRO A 197 1.38 15.53 -24.32
C PRO A 197 1.18 14.71 -23.05
N LEU A 198 2.03 15.01 -22.06
CA LEU A 198 2.40 14.24 -20.87
C LEU A 198 1.18 13.78 -20.05
N SER A 199 0.05 14.45 -20.25
CA SER A 199 -1.21 14.21 -19.57
C SER A 199 -2.21 13.33 -20.30
N SER A 200 -2.22 13.31 -21.64
CA SER A 200 -3.36 12.72 -22.36
C SER A 200 -3.25 11.20 -22.33
N ARG A 201 -2.05 10.65 -22.53
CA ARG A 201 -1.79 9.20 -22.47
C ARG A 201 -1.76 8.69 -21.04
N LEU A 202 -1.14 9.42 -20.11
CA LEU A 202 -1.14 9.07 -18.69
C LEU A 202 -2.55 9.20 -18.09
N GLY A 203 -3.25 10.28 -18.42
CA GLY A 203 -4.65 10.51 -18.07
C GLY A 203 -5.54 9.44 -18.65
N MET A 204 -5.31 8.96 -19.89
CA MET A 204 -6.04 7.82 -20.45
C MET A 204 -5.78 6.52 -19.69
N VAL A 205 -4.53 6.15 -19.38
CA VAL A 205 -4.25 4.92 -18.62
C VAL A 205 -4.82 4.99 -17.20
N ASN A 206 -4.73 6.15 -16.55
CA ASN A 206 -5.34 6.36 -15.25
C ASN A 206 -6.86 6.42 -15.34
N LEU A 207 -7.44 6.96 -16.40
CA LEU A 207 -8.88 6.92 -16.66
C LEU A 207 -9.35 5.48 -16.83
N TYR A 208 -8.66 4.66 -17.62
CA TYR A 208 -8.99 3.24 -17.76
C TYR A 208 -8.85 2.51 -16.42
N SER A 209 -7.77 2.76 -15.67
CA SER A 209 -7.55 2.15 -14.36
C SER A 209 -8.63 2.57 -13.35
N CYS A 210 -9.00 3.85 -13.33
CA CYS A 210 -10.08 4.40 -12.52
C CYS A 210 -11.45 3.83 -12.93
N ILE A 211 -11.75 3.75 -14.23
CA ILE A 211 -13.00 3.16 -14.74
C ILE A 211 -13.07 1.67 -14.37
N CYS A 212 -11.96 0.92 -14.48
CA CYS A 212 -11.89 -0.46 -14.02
C CYS A 212 -12.11 -0.56 -12.51
N THR A 213 -11.53 0.35 -11.73
CA THR A 213 -11.74 0.42 -10.26
C THR A 213 -13.21 0.68 -9.93
N ALA A 214 -13.83 1.68 -10.56
CA ALA A 214 -15.24 2.02 -10.37
C ALA A 214 -16.18 0.90 -10.81
N ARG A 215 -16.00 0.30 -11.98
CA ARG A 215 -16.89 -0.76 -12.48
C ARG A 215 -16.82 -2.01 -11.62
N THR A 216 -15.62 -2.38 -11.19
CA THR A 216 -15.41 -3.58 -10.41
C THR A 216 -15.90 -3.42 -8.96
N LEU A 217 -15.82 -2.20 -8.41
CA LEU A 217 -16.36 -1.87 -7.08
C LEU A 217 -17.86 -1.52 -7.11
N HIS A 218 -18.40 -1.14 -8.27
CA HIS A 218 -19.84 -0.90 -8.48
C HIS A 218 -20.64 -2.22 -8.62
N TYR A 219 -20.06 -3.26 -9.22
CA TYR A 219 -20.66 -4.61 -9.34
C TYR A 219 -21.06 -5.20 -7.96
N GLN A 220 -20.43 -4.71 -6.89
CA GLN A 220 -20.54 -5.24 -5.54
C GLN A 220 -21.82 -4.83 -4.77
N ARG A 221 -22.67 -3.91 -5.26
CA ARG A 221 -23.98 -3.64 -4.60
C ARG A 221 -24.86 -4.89 -4.54
N ASN A 222 -24.73 -5.74 -5.55
CA ASN A 222 -25.74 -6.75 -5.82
C ASN A 222 -25.55 -8.01 -4.97
N ILE A 223 -24.49 -8.12 -4.16
CA ILE A 223 -24.13 -9.35 -3.43
C ILE A 223 -24.40 -9.25 -1.93
N VAL A 224 -24.26 -8.08 -1.29
CA VAL A 224 -24.71 -7.88 0.12
C VAL A 224 -26.23 -8.04 0.25
N LEU A 225 -26.98 -7.90 -0.84
CA LEU A 225 -28.43 -8.15 -0.89
C LEU A 225 -28.83 -9.51 -1.52
N LYS A 226 -27.87 -10.35 -1.96
CA LYS A 226 -28.16 -11.62 -2.66
C LYS A 226 -27.58 -12.87 -1.99
N GLN A 227 -27.49 -12.91 -0.67
CA GLN A 227 -27.23 -14.16 0.04
C GLN A 227 -28.41 -15.18 0.01
N ASN A 228 -29.53 -14.87 -0.66
CA ASN A 228 -30.74 -15.72 -0.65
C ASN A 228 -31.14 -16.43 -1.96
N SER A 229 -30.30 -16.53 -3.00
CA SER A 229 -30.66 -17.43 -4.12
C SER A 229 -29.47 -17.93 -4.95
N THR A 230 -29.15 -19.20 -4.73
CA THR A 230 -28.87 -20.24 -5.74
C THR A 230 -27.94 -19.93 -6.93
N ALA A 231 -26.75 -20.56 -6.85
CA ALA A 231 -26.14 -21.47 -7.84
C ALA A 231 -26.06 -21.09 -9.35
N GLN A 232 -24.80 -20.97 -9.81
CA GLN A 232 -24.21 -21.56 -11.03
C GLN A 232 -24.47 -20.93 -12.42
N ARG A 233 -23.41 -20.38 -13.05
CA ARG A 233 -22.53 -21.04 -14.05
C ARG A 233 -21.83 -20.02 -15.01
N SER A 234 -20.55 -20.33 -15.32
CA SER A 234 -19.49 -19.61 -16.07
C SER A 234 -19.60 -19.80 -17.63
N LYS A 235 -19.05 -18.97 -18.56
CA LYS A 235 -17.61 -18.81 -18.97
C LYS A 235 -17.36 -17.76 -20.12
N ASN A 236 -16.25 -16.99 -20.01
CA ASN A 236 -15.11 -16.65 -20.93
C ASN A 236 -15.29 -16.37 -22.46
N ASN A 237 -14.52 -15.55 -23.23
CA ASN A 237 -13.07 -15.25 -23.27
C ASN A 237 -12.68 -13.96 -24.09
N VAL A 238 -11.39 -13.56 -23.99
CA VAL A 238 -10.66 -12.37 -24.54
C VAL A 238 -9.68 -12.73 -25.68
N HIS A 239 -9.24 -11.76 -26.53
CA HIS A 239 -7.88 -11.58 -27.15
C HIS A 239 -7.88 -10.42 -28.20
N ARG A 240 -6.84 -9.64 -28.59
CA ARG A 240 -5.38 -9.51 -28.36
C ARG A 240 -4.90 -8.12 -28.91
N SER A 241 -3.75 -7.60 -28.47
CA SER A 241 -3.11 -6.35 -28.95
C SER A 241 -1.85 -6.59 -29.83
N HIS A 242 -1.43 -5.58 -30.60
CA HIS A 242 -0.09 -5.36 -31.21
C HIS A 242 0.05 -3.84 -31.49
N GLY A 243 1.17 -3.11 -31.47
CA GLY A 243 2.60 -3.31 -31.19
C GLY A 243 3.27 -1.91 -31.23
N LYS A 244 4.43 -1.68 -30.60
CA LYS A 244 5.16 -0.39 -30.60
C LYS A 244 6.62 -0.56 -31.04
N LYS A 245 7.15 0.43 -31.77
CA LYS A 245 8.58 0.62 -32.06
C LYS A 245 9.24 1.47 -30.96
N ALA A 246 10.50 1.18 -30.64
CA ALA A 246 11.29 1.79 -29.56
C ALA A 246 12.25 2.89 -30.07
N LEU A 247 12.59 3.86 -29.21
CA LEU A 247 13.58 4.91 -29.45
C LEU A 247 14.79 4.78 -28.50
N THR A 248 15.98 5.10 -29.00
CA THR A 248 17.31 4.95 -28.36
C THR A 248 17.90 6.28 -27.88
N GLY A 249 18.62 6.27 -26.74
CA GLY A 249 19.46 7.37 -26.25
C GLY A 249 19.79 7.26 -24.75
N SER A 250 20.80 7.96 -24.23
CA SER A 250 21.28 7.85 -22.81
C SER A 250 20.21 8.11 -21.72
N ALA A 251 19.06 8.71 -22.05
CA ALA A 251 17.89 8.81 -21.16
C ALA A 251 17.07 7.50 -21.09
N ALA A 252 17.09 6.69 -22.16
CA ALA A 252 16.44 5.38 -22.19
C ALA A 252 17.05 4.44 -21.16
N VAL A 253 18.37 4.52 -20.92
CA VAL A 253 19.07 3.68 -19.94
C VAL A 253 18.56 3.95 -18.52
N ALA A 254 18.39 5.22 -18.13
CA ALA A 254 17.87 5.58 -16.81
C ALA A 254 16.40 5.12 -16.60
N TYR A 255 15.56 5.28 -17.64
CA TYR A 255 14.17 4.80 -17.59
C TYR A 255 14.07 3.27 -17.60
N GLN A 256 14.95 2.59 -18.36
CA GLN A 256 15.08 1.13 -18.36
C GLN A 256 15.52 0.61 -16.99
N PHE A 257 16.47 1.27 -16.33
CA PHE A 257 16.84 0.92 -14.96
C PHE A 257 15.66 1.07 -14.00
N LEU A 258 14.93 2.19 -14.03
CA LEU A 258 13.76 2.34 -13.16
C LEU A 258 12.68 1.28 -13.45
N ALA A 259 12.45 0.93 -14.71
CA ALA A 259 11.55 -0.15 -15.09
C ALA A 259 12.01 -1.51 -14.54
N ILE A 260 13.31 -1.84 -14.63
CA ILE A 260 13.89 -3.06 -14.04
C ILE A 260 13.70 -3.08 -12.52
N LEU A 261 13.92 -1.95 -11.86
CA LEU A 261 13.71 -1.81 -10.42
C LEU A 261 12.25 -2.00 -10.03
N ASN A 262 11.31 -1.37 -10.73
CA ASN A 262 9.90 -1.59 -10.47
C ASN A 262 9.45 -3.03 -10.76
N ALA A 263 10.03 -3.70 -11.76
CA ALA A 263 9.82 -5.13 -12.00
C ALA A 263 10.36 -6.00 -10.85
N ALA A 264 11.56 -5.72 -10.33
CA ALA A 264 12.11 -6.41 -9.16
C ALA A 264 11.22 -6.23 -7.91
N SER A 265 10.63 -5.05 -7.73
CA SER A 265 9.63 -4.79 -6.69
C SER A 265 8.36 -5.62 -6.87
N CYS A 266 7.86 -5.82 -8.10
CA CYS A 266 6.73 -6.73 -8.35
C CYS A 266 7.02 -8.15 -7.84
N VAL A 267 8.23 -8.67 -8.12
CA VAL A 267 8.66 -10.00 -7.67
C VAL A 267 8.73 -10.06 -6.15
N GLY A 268 9.35 -9.05 -5.50
CA GLY A 268 9.42 -8.98 -4.04
C GLY A 268 8.04 -8.94 -3.37
N ARG A 269 7.09 -8.20 -3.95
CA ARG A 269 5.69 -8.10 -3.46
C ARG A 269 4.92 -9.41 -3.63
N TYR A 270 5.19 -10.17 -4.69
CA TYR A 270 4.63 -11.50 -4.88
C TYR A 270 5.21 -12.50 -3.86
N MET A 271 6.53 -12.48 -3.68
CA MET A 271 7.24 -13.37 -2.74
C MET A 271 6.87 -13.13 -1.27
N ALA A 272 6.40 -11.93 -0.92
CA ALA A 272 6.01 -11.58 0.43
C ALA A 272 4.98 -12.55 1.03
N GLY A 273 4.05 -13.09 0.23
CA GLY A 273 3.06 -14.07 0.70
C GLY A 273 3.68 -15.41 1.12
N ASP A 274 4.40 -16.07 0.21
CA ASP A 274 4.98 -17.41 0.47
C ASP A 274 6.06 -17.38 1.56
N LEU A 275 6.86 -16.31 1.63
CA LEU A 275 7.94 -16.21 2.60
C LEU A 275 7.43 -15.99 4.03
N VAL A 276 6.33 -15.25 4.17
CA VAL A 276 5.63 -15.04 5.44
C VAL A 276 5.12 -16.34 6.03
N ASP A 277 4.54 -17.21 5.22
CA ASP A 277 3.99 -18.48 5.70
C ASP A 277 5.11 -19.42 6.20
N ARG A 278 6.32 -19.30 5.64
CA ARG A 278 7.47 -20.12 6.01
C ARG A 278 8.21 -19.60 7.24
N LEU A 279 8.51 -18.30 7.31
CA LEU A 279 9.40 -17.72 8.32
C LEU A 279 8.66 -16.95 9.44
N GLY A 280 7.39 -16.60 9.23
CA GLY A 280 6.67 -15.63 10.06
C GLY A 280 6.81 -14.20 9.53
N ARG A 281 5.84 -13.33 9.83
CA ARG A 281 5.71 -11.97 9.28
C ARG A 281 6.85 -11.06 9.72
N TYR A 282 7.11 -11.02 11.04
CA TYR A 282 8.16 -10.17 11.60
C TYR A 282 9.57 -10.66 11.28
N ASN A 283 9.80 -11.98 11.33
CA ASN A 283 11.10 -12.56 11.00
C ASN A 283 11.48 -12.28 9.53
N THR A 284 10.51 -12.44 8.62
CA THR A 284 10.71 -12.12 7.20
C THR A 284 11.08 -10.65 7.01
N LEU A 285 10.35 -9.73 7.66
CA LEU A 285 10.60 -8.29 7.59
C LEU A 285 11.99 -7.90 8.13
N ILE A 286 12.44 -8.51 9.23
CA ILE A 286 13.77 -8.23 9.79
C ILE A 286 14.88 -8.71 8.85
N VAL A 287 14.74 -9.92 8.28
CA VAL A 287 15.73 -10.47 7.33
C VAL A 287 15.82 -9.60 6.08
N SER A 288 14.69 -9.19 5.51
CA SER A 288 14.68 -8.31 4.34
C SER A 288 15.22 -6.92 4.65
N LEU A 289 14.98 -6.37 5.84
CA LEU A 289 15.55 -5.10 6.27
C LEU A 289 17.07 -5.15 6.44
N PHE A 290 17.59 -6.26 6.98
CA PHE A 290 19.03 -6.49 7.03
C PHE A 290 19.64 -6.51 5.62
N LEU A 291 19.02 -7.25 4.69
CA LEU A 291 19.47 -7.30 3.29
C LEU A 291 19.40 -5.93 2.60
N CYS A 292 18.36 -5.14 2.84
CA CYS A 292 18.27 -3.74 2.36
C CYS A 292 19.42 -2.89 2.90
N THR A 293 19.72 -2.99 4.20
CA THR A 293 20.77 -2.22 4.87
C THR A 293 22.14 -2.54 4.27
N VAL A 294 22.46 -3.83 4.13
CA VAL A 294 23.71 -4.29 3.51
C VAL A 294 23.81 -3.81 2.06
N SER A 295 22.70 -3.89 1.30
CA SER A 295 22.70 -3.49 -0.11
C SER A 295 22.94 -1.99 -0.33
N VAL A 296 22.50 -1.14 0.61
CA VAL A 296 22.72 0.32 0.54
C VAL A 296 24.16 0.69 0.93
N LEU A 297 24.75 0.01 1.91
CA LEU A 297 26.05 0.38 2.47
C LEU A 297 27.26 -0.23 1.72
N TYR A 298 27.04 -1.15 0.77
CA TYR A 298 28.12 -1.86 0.08
C TYR A 298 28.52 -1.22 -1.28
N ASN A 299 29.82 -1.21 -1.60
CA ASN A 299 30.44 -0.52 -2.77
C ASN A 299 30.95 -1.53 -3.84
N PRO A 300 31.37 -1.13 -5.07
CA PRO A 300 30.54 -0.97 -6.27
C PRO A 300 30.77 -2.03 -7.38
N ALA A 301 31.45 -3.16 -7.13
CA ALA A 301 31.77 -4.11 -8.21
C ALA A 301 30.52 -4.79 -8.83
N LEU A 302 29.43 -4.91 -8.05
CA LEU A 302 28.16 -5.52 -8.45
C LEU A 302 26.97 -4.58 -8.20
N LEU A 303 27.14 -3.29 -8.48
CA LEU A 303 26.14 -2.25 -8.19
C LEU A 303 24.73 -2.64 -8.71
N ILE A 304 24.62 -3.16 -9.94
CA ILE A 304 23.33 -3.55 -10.52
C ILE A 304 22.65 -4.67 -9.71
N VAL A 305 23.40 -5.68 -9.29
CA VAL A 305 22.87 -6.80 -8.49
C VAL A 305 22.36 -6.30 -7.14
N PHE A 306 23.13 -5.43 -6.47
CA PHE A 306 22.73 -4.85 -5.19
C PHE A 306 21.52 -3.93 -5.30
N ILE A 307 21.38 -3.14 -6.38
CA ILE A 307 20.19 -2.30 -6.58
C ILE A 307 18.96 -3.20 -6.84
N ILE A 308 19.09 -4.29 -7.61
CA ILE A 308 18.00 -5.25 -7.82
C ILE A 308 17.60 -5.94 -6.51
N LEU A 309 18.57 -6.41 -5.72
CA LEU A 309 18.34 -7.02 -4.40
C LEU A 309 17.67 -6.03 -3.45
N PHE A 310 18.19 -4.82 -3.35
CA PHE A 310 17.61 -3.74 -2.55
C PHE A 310 16.14 -3.51 -2.93
N ARG A 311 15.84 -3.44 -4.22
CA ARG A 311 14.48 -3.15 -4.69
C ARG A 311 13.52 -4.32 -4.51
N LEU A 312 14.00 -5.56 -4.64
CA LEU A 312 13.24 -6.75 -4.31
C LEU A 312 12.88 -6.76 -2.81
N CYS A 313 13.88 -6.58 -1.94
CA CYS A 313 13.67 -6.57 -0.48
C CYS A 313 12.82 -5.37 -0.03
N SER A 314 13.00 -4.19 -0.61
CA SER A 314 12.19 -3.00 -0.34
C SER A 314 10.74 -3.17 -0.79
N GLY A 315 10.52 -3.81 -1.94
CA GLY A 315 9.19 -4.18 -2.43
C GLY A 315 8.47 -5.11 -1.45
N LEU A 316 9.20 -6.11 -0.93
CA LEU A 316 8.71 -7.03 0.09
C LEU A 316 8.36 -6.28 1.40
N ASN A 317 9.24 -5.40 1.89
CA ASN A 317 9.01 -4.61 3.11
C ASN A 317 7.71 -3.78 3.01
N THR A 318 7.48 -3.15 1.86
CA THR A 318 6.28 -2.31 1.64
C THR A 318 4.99 -3.11 1.78
N SER A 319 4.98 -4.38 1.34
CA SER A 319 3.82 -5.26 1.47
C SER A 319 3.69 -5.87 2.87
N LEU A 320 4.79 -6.06 3.60
CA LEU A 320 4.77 -6.65 4.95
C LEU A 320 4.39 -5.69 6.05
N ILE A 321 4.73 -4.40 5.95
CA ILE A 321 4.41 -3.39 6.97
C ILE A 321 2.91 -3.38 7.33
N PRO A 322 1.96 -3.28 6.38
CA PRO A 322 0.53 -3.36 6.70
C PRO A 322 0.13 -4.69 7.36
N ILE A 323 0.73 -5.80 6.92
CA ILE A 323 0.43 -7.13 7.45
C ILE A 323 0.89 -7.26 8.90
N CYS A 324 2.08 -6.72 9.23
CA CYS A 324 2.62 -6.71 10.60
C CYS A 324 1.82 -5.77 11.50
N LEU A 325 1.41 -4.61 11.00
CA LEU A 325 0.54 -3.67 11.74
C LEU A 325 -0.83 -4.31 12.05
N GLY A 326 -1.39 -5.07 11.12
CA GLY A 326 -2.65 -5.77 11.31
C GLY A 326 -2.61 -6.90 12.35
N GLN A 327 -1.43 -7.28 12.85
CA GLN A 327 -1.32 -8.21 13.98
C GLN A 327 -1.38 -7.53 15.34
N LEU A 328 -1.19 -6.20 15.37
CA LEU A 328 -1.15 -5.42 16.60
C LEU A 328 -2.53 -4.82 16.94
N CYS A 329 -3.51 -4.97 16.06
CA CYS A 329 -4.86 -4.43 16.22
C CYS A 329 -5.90 -5.45 15.79
N GLU A 330 -7.13 -5.28 16.28
CA GLU A 330 -8.26 -6.06 15.81
C GLU A 330 -8.66 -5.65 14.39
N THR A 331 -9.25 -6.59 13.65
CA THR A 331 -9.68 -6.37 12.26
C THR A 331 -10.56 -5.12 12.09
N HIS A 332 -11.46 -4.87 13.04
CA HIS A 332 -12.42 -3.77 12.96
C HIS A 332 -11.73 -2.40 13.09
N ASP A 333 -10.63 -2.33 13.83
CA ASP A 333 -9.85 -1.10 14.07
C ASP A 333 -8.67 -0.94 13.11
N TYR A 334 -8.42 -1.94 12.24
CA TYR A 334 -7.27 -1.98 11.34
C TYR A 334 -7.10 -0.70 10.51
N GLY A 335 -8.19 -0.17 9.97
CA GLY A 335 -8.16 1.05 9.14
C GLY A 335 -7.64 2.26 9.92
N ARG A 336 -8.09 2.43 11.17
CA ARG A 336 -7.68 3.55 12.05
C ARG A 336 -6.21 3.43 12.46
N TYR A 337 -5.77 2.24 12.84
CA TYR A 337 -4.37 1.98 13.20
C TYR A 337 -3.44 2.19 12.00
N TYR A 338 -3.78 1.60 10.86
CA TYR A 338 -3.04 1.76 9.62
C TYR A 338 -2.88 3.25 9.26
N ALA A 339 -3.98 3.99 9.20
CA ALA A 339 -3.94 5.39 8.80
C ALA A 339 -3.18 6.29 9.79
N SER A 340 -3.30 6.01 11.09
CA SER A 340 -2.55 6.74 12.14
C SER A 340 -1.04 6.52 12.00
N CYS A 341 -0.59 5.27 11.80
CA CYS A 341 0.82 4.97 11.58
C CYS A 341 1.37 5.67 10.31
N PHE A 342 0.63 5.59 9.20
CA PHE A 342 1.07 6.19 7.94
C PHE A 342 1.01 7.73 7.93
N THR A 343 0.22 8.34 8.81
CA THR A 343 0.26 9.80 9.05
C THR A 343 1.62 10.23 9.61
N VAL A 344 2.19 9.45 10.54
CA VAL A 344 3.54 9.72 11.06
C VAL A 344 4.59 9.53 9.96
N VAL A 345 4.44 8.50 9.13
CA VAL A 345 5.31 8.25 7.97
C VAL A 345 5.28 9.42 6.99
N ALA A 346 4.14 10.09 6.82
CA ALA A 346 3.99 11.21 5.88
C ALA A 346 5.02 12.32 6.13
N PHE A 347 5.29 12.67 7.40
CA PHE A 347 6.28 13.70 7.76
C PHE A 347 7.71 13.29 7.39
N GLY A 348 8.07 12.02 7.58
CA GLY A 348 9.37 11.50 7.16
C GLY A 348 9.55 11.58 5.65
N VAL A 349 8.51 11.24 4.89
CA VAL A 349 8.53 11.32 3.43
C VAL A 349 8.59 12.78 2.94
N LEU A 350 7.89 13.70 3.60
CA LEU A 350 7.94 15.14 3.31
C LEU A 350 9.36 15.71 3.42
N ALA A 351 10.10 15.29 4.45
CA ALA A 351 11.46 15.76 4.68
C ALA A 351 12.52 15.06 3.79
N SER A 352 12.23 13.85 3.32
CA SER A 352 13.23 12.98 2.68
C SER A 352 13.84 13.52 1.39
N ILE A 353 13.03 14.04 0.45
CA ILE A 353 13.53 14.51 -0.85
C ILE A 353 14.30 15.85 -0.71
N PRO A 354 13.84 16.85 0.06
CA PRO A 354 14.61 18.07 0.28
C PRO A 354 15.94 17.79 0.99
N ILE A 355 15.94 16.90 2.00
CA ILE A 355 17.18 16.46 2.66
C ILE A 355 18.14 15.82 1.63
N ALA A 356 17.63 14.94 0.77
CA ALA A 356 18.44 14.31 -0.27
C ALA A 356 19.03 15.36 -1.24
N GLY A 357 18.22 16.33 -1.68
CA GLY A 357 18.68 17.44 -2.54
C GLY A 357 19.73 18.32 -1.88
N SER A 358 19.55 18.67 -0.60
CA SER A 358 20.52 19.44 0.17
C SER A 358 21.83 18.67 0.40
N LEU A 359 21.77 17.36 0.68
CA LEU A 359 22.96 16.52 0.82
C LEU A 359 23.77 16.45 -0.47
N LEU A 360 23.10 16.40 -1.63
CA LEU A 360 23.78 16.44 -2.93
C LEU A 360 24.52 17.76 -3.16
N ASN A 361 24.01 18.88 -2.63
CA ASN A 361 24.67 20.18 -2.76
C ASN A 361 25.77 20.41 -1.72
N ALA A 362 25.71 19.72 -0.58
CA ALA A 362 26.71 19.82 0.49
C ALA A 362 28.01 19.05 0.22
N VAL A 363 27.98 18.06 -0.68
CA VAL A 363 29.16 17.25 -1.05
C VAL A 363 29.81 17.83 -2.30
N GLU A 364 30.97 18.48 -2.14
CA GLU A 364 31.81 18.96 -3.24
C GLU A 364 32.58 17.80 -3.91
N ALA A 365 31.86 16.89 -4.57
CA ALA A 365 32.44 15.79 -5.33
C ALA A 365 31.76 15.66 -6.71
N THR A 366 32.48 15.07 -7.68
CA THR A 366 31.97 14.85 -9.03
C THR A 366 31.65 13.38 -9.28
N GLY A 367 30.65 13.10 -10.12
CA GLY A 367 30.24 11.73 -10.44
C GLY A 367 29.51 11.01 -9.30
N LYS A 368 29.86 9.74 -9.06
CA LYS A 368 29.16 8.88 -8.08
C LYS A 368 29.36 9.32 -6.63
N GLU A 369 30.49 9.96 -6.33
CA GLU A 369 30.86 10.38 -4.98
C GLU A 369 29.93 11.46 -4.42
N LYS A 370 29.31 12.26 -5.31
CA LYS A 370 28.31 13.26 -4.93
C LYS A 370 27.11 12.65 -4.16
N TYR A 371 26.78 11.39 -4.44
CA TYR A 371 25.64 10.70 -3.82
C TYR A 371 25.96 10.09 -2.46
N TRP A 372 27.22 10.13 -2.01
CA TRP A 372 27.64 9.43 -0.79
C TRP A 372 26.88 9.90 0.46
N GLY A 373 26.63 11.21 0.59
CA GLY A 373 25.83 11.76 1.70
C GLY A 373 24.40 11.19 1.72
N THR A 374 23.76 11.09 0.57
CA THR A 374 22.41 10.49 0.43
C THR A 374 22.42 8.99 0.73
N VAL A 375 23.46 8.27 0.31
CA VAL A 375 23.63 6.84 0.60
C VAL A 375 23.78 6.60 2.10
N LEU A 376 24.60 7.40 2.80
CA LEU A 376 24.76 7.28 4.25
C LEU A 376 23.48 7.57 5.01
N PHE A 377 22.80 8.68 4.68
CA PHE A 377 21.54 9.03 5.31
C PHE A 377 20.50 7.91 5.13
N SER A 378 20.40 7.35 3.93
CA SER A 378 19.51 6.23 3.64
C SER A 378 19.90 4.97 4.42
N GLY A 379 21.19 4.62 4.43
CA GLY A 379 21.70 3.45 5.15
C GLY A 379 21.46 3.53 6.65
N LEU A 380 21.75 4.68 7.28
CA LEU A 380 21.49 4.92 8.71
C LEU A 380 19.99 4.85 9.03
N SER A 381 19.14 5.36 8.15
CA SER A 381 17.68 5.25 8.31
C SER A 381 17.22 3.79 8.29
N TYR A 382 17.78 2.95 7.40
CA TYR A 382 17.50 1.51 7.38
C TYR A 382 18.03 0.78 8.61
N VAL A 383 19.20 1.16 9.13
CA VAL A 383 19.74 0.62 10.40
C VAL A 383 18.78 0.94 11.55
N ALA A 384 18.35 2.20 11.69
CA ALA A 384 17.39 2.59 12.71
C ALA A 384 16.09 1.79 12.59
N PHE A 385 15.59 1.61 11.36
CA PHE A 385 14.38 0.84 11.10
C PHE A 385 14.52 -0.63 11.49
N LEU A 386 15.66 -1.25 11.15
CA LEU A 386 16.01 -2.62 11.52
C LEU A 386 16.07 -2.78 13.04
N LEU A 387 16.72 -1.86 13.75
CA LEU A 387 16.86 -1.89 15.21
C LEU A 387 15.51 -1.76 15.92
N CYS A 388 14.60 -0.90 15.42
CA CYS A 388 13.26 -0.77 15.97
C CYS A 388 12.45 -2.09 15.82
N PHE A 389 12.49 -2.74 14.65
CA PHE A 389 11.78 -4.01 14.45
C PHE A 389 12.40 -5.16 15.25
N LEU A 390 13.73 -5.20 15.37
CA LEU A 390 14.43 -6.13 16.25
C LEU A 390 14.00 -5.95 17.70
N TRP A 391 13.93 -4.70 18.18
CA TRP A 391 13.48 -4.38 19.53
C TRP A 391 12.07 -4.91 19.77
N ILE A 392 11.12 -4.61 18.87
CA ILE A 392 9.72 -5.05 19.01
C ILE A 392 9.64 -6.57 19.11
N ARG A 393 10.32 -7.28 18.19
CA ARG A 393 10.34 -8.74 18.19
C ARG A 393 10.93 -9.29 19.49
N ILE A 394 12.07 -8.75 19.94
CA ILE A 394 12.75 -9.25 21.15
C ILE A 394 11.88 -9.01 22.39
N LYS A 395 11.20 -7.85 22.47
CA LYS A 395 10.30 -7.52 23.58
C LYS A 395 9.07 -8.43 23.63
N VAL A 396 8.49 -8.79 22.48
CA VAL A 396 7.22 -9.54 22.43
C VAL A 396 7.44 -11.06 22.44
N LYS A 397 8.45 -11.58 21.73
CA LYS A 397 8.68 -13.02 21.53
C LYS A 397 10.04 -13.53 22.02
N GLY A 398 10.91 -12.65 22.51
CA GLY A 398 12.26 -13.03 22.94
C GLY A 398 13.21 -13.33 21.77
N TRP A 399 14.30 -14.05 22.07
CA TRP A 399 15.37 -14.31 21.12
C TRP A 399 15.18 -15.56 20.25
N ASP A 400 14.18 -16.40 20.54
CA ASP A 400 13.95 -17.62 19.77
C ASP A 400 13.38 -17.31 18.38
N TRP A 401 14.20 -17.52 17.34
CA TRP A 401 13.86 -17.24 15.94
C TRP A 401 13.04 -18.36 15.29
N ARG A 402 12.86 -19.49 15.98
CA ARG A 402 11.97 -20.58 15.52
C ARG A 402 10.50 -20.23 15.71
N ILE A 403 10.20 -19.29 16.63
CA ILE A 403 8.86 -18.78 16.85
C ILE A 403 8.45 -17.95 15.63
N LYS A 404 7.47 -18.46 14.88
CA LYS A 404 6.82 -17.73 13.80
C LYS A 404 5.82 -16.75 14.41
N TRP A 405 6.07 -15.46 14.20
CA TRP A 405 5.17 -14.38 14.63
C TRP A 405 4.67 -13.59 13.44
#